data_AF-E7N7U5-F1
#
_entry.id   AF-E7N7U5-F1
#
_cell.length_a   1.000
_cell.length_b   1.000
_cell.length_c   1.000
_cell.angle_alpha   90.00
_cell.angle_beta   90.00
_cell.angle_gamma   90.00
#
_symmetry.space_group_name_H-M   'P 1'
#
loop_
_entity.id
_entity.type
_entity.pdbx_description
1 polymer ?
#
loop_
_entity_poly.entity_id
_entity_poly.type
_entity_poly.pdbx_seq_one_letter_code
_entity_poly.pdbx_strand_id
1 'polypeptide(L)'
;MADPLSLAVLSASITGLLMRGAAVAVDPSWGSAASLPSDALNAWRSLRRLQRGRGGQENPLEASIKSRLQKQVDDASERYELAGISRSILAGAVTEMEVALKELSGDDAAVIEAVRFPDNFETYLRRRTASRRQNVEAAAESFFDDLTRIVADEFIYRAPGSRAFDIAALKQLLAGQEQ
;
A
#
# COMPACT_ATOMS: atom_id res chain seq x y z
N MET A 1 9.14 -5.16 17.84
CA MET A 1 8.53 -3.89 17.37
C MET A 1 9.45 -3.26 16.37
N ALA A 2 8.95 -3.05 15.15
CA ALA A 2 9.67 -2.35 14.11
C ALA A 2 9.90 -0.87 14.49
N ASP A 3 10.94 -0.26 13.92
CA ASP A 3 11.27 1.13 14.21
C ASP A 3 10.10 2.07 13.84
N PRO A 4 9.62 2.92 14.77
CA PRO A 4 8.45 3.77 14.51
C PRO A 4 8.63 4.77 13.36
N LEU A 5 9.86 5.18 13.04
CA LEU A 5 10.12 6.10 11.92
C LEU A 5 10.05 5.35 10.59
N SER A 6 10.59 4.14 10.51
CA SER A 6 10.50 3.27 9.34
C SER A 6 9.03 2.97 8.95
N LEU A 7 8.17 2.67 9.93
CA LEU A 7 6.76 2.43 9.64
C LEU A 7 5.95 3.68 9.26
N ALA A 8 6.32 4.85 9.79
CA ALA A 8 5.75 6.11 9.32
C ALA A 8 6.07 6.33 7.83
N VAL A 9 7.30 6.11 7.40
CA VAL A 9 7.72 6.26 6.00
C VAL A 9 7.04 5.24 5.09
N LEU A 10 6.94 3.98 5.51
CA LEU A 10 6.25 2.94 4.75
C LEU A 10 4.75 3.29 4.56
N SER A 11 4.08 3.72 5.62
CA SER A 11 2.67 4.10 5.58
C SER A 11 2.41 5.34 4.71
N ALA A 12 3.30 6.35 4.78
CA ALA A 12 3.26 7.51 3.90
C ALA A 12 3.47 7.13 2.43
N SER A 13 4.35 6.16 2.15
CA SER A 13 4.64 5.69 0.79
C SER A 13 3.42 5.01 0.15
N ILE A 14 2.74 4.11 0.88
CA ILE A 14 1.50 3.48 0.39
C ILE A 14 0.40 4.52 0.21
N THR A 15 0.25 5.43 1.16
CA THR A 15 -0.74 6.52 1.06
C THR A 15 -0.47 7.39 -0.16
N GLY A 16 0.78 7.76 -0.41
CA GLY A 16 1.22 8.53 -1.58
C GLY A 16 0.91 7.81 -2.88
N LEU A 17 1.19 6.50 -2.96
CA LEU A 17 0.88 5.67 -4.12
C LEU A 17 -0.62 5.63 -4.41
N LEU A 18 -1.46 5.39 -3.40
CA LEU A 18 -2.91 5.41 -3.54
C LEU A 18 -3.41 6.76 -4.05
N MET A 19 -2.88 7.87 -3.53
CA MET A 19 -3.30 9.19 -3.95
C MET A 19 -2.86 9.55 -5.36
N ARG A 20 -1.65 9.17 -5.75
CA ARG A 20 -1.18 9.34 -7.13
C ARG A 20 -2.00 8.48 -8.09
N GLY A 21 -2.34 7.26 -7.69
CA GLY A 21 -3.28 6.41 -8.40
C GLY A 21 -4.65 7.07 -8.59
N ALA A 22 -5.18 7.70 -7.53
CA ALA A 22 -6.42 8.46 -7.60
C ALA A 22 -6.34 9.67 -8.54
N ALA A 23 -5.17 10.35 -8.61
CA ALA A 23 -4.96 11.47 -9.52
C ALA A 23 -4.95 11.00 -10.99
N VAL A 24 -4.22 9.92 -11.28
CA VAL A 24 -4.13 9.31 -12.61
C VAL A 24 -5.49 8.75 -13.06
N ALA A 25 -6.24 8.11 -12.16
CA ALA A 25 -7.54 7.50 -12.44
C ALA A 25 -8.60 8.48 -12.94
N VAL A 26 -8.53 9.75 -12.52
CA VAL A 26 -9.61 10.72 -12.72
C VAL A 26 -9.22 11.88 -13.64
N ASP A 27 -8.00 11.89 -14.14
CA ASP A 27 -7.52 12.86 -15.11
C ASP A 27 -7.64 12.26 -16.54
N PRO A 28 -8.50 12.84 -17.40
CA PRO A 28 -8.75 12.32 -18.74
C PRO A 28 -7.52 12.25 -19.63
N SER A 29 -6.48 13.05 -19.36
CA SER A 29 -5.23 13.05 -20.14
C SER A 29 -4.47 11.73 -20.04
N TRP A 30 -4.75 10.93 -19.00
CA TRP A 30 -4.09 9.66 -18.76
C TRP A 30 -4.69 8.50 -19.55
N GLY A 31 -5.80 8.72 -20.29
CA GLY A 31 -6.44 7.87 -21.32
C GLY A 31 -6.72 6.41 -20.93
N SER A 32 -5.66 5.71 -20.57
CA SER A 32 -5.61 4.39 -19.98
C SER A 32 -6.41 4.23 -18.68
N ALA A 33 -6.51 5.25 -17.84
CA ALA A 33 -7.24 5.13 -16.57
C ALA A 33 -8.77 5.29 -16.73
N ALA A 34 -9.23 5.82 -17.86
CA ALA A 34 -10.64 6.03 -18.16
C ALA A 34 -11.43 4.72 -18.43
N SER A 35 -10.75 3.58 -18.55
CA SER A 35 -11.37 2.26 -18.74
C SER A 35 -11.85 1.60 -17.44
N LEU A 36 -11.64 2.24 -16.29
CA LEU A 36 -12.14 1.72 -15.02
C LEU A 36 -13.68 1.74 -14.98
N PRO A 37 -14.32 0.77 -14.29
CA PRO A 37 -15.74 0.83 -14.03
C PRO A 37 -16.16 2.15 -13.35
N SER A 38 -17.36 2.65 -13.65
CA SER A 38 -17.84 3.94 -13.14
C SER A 38 -17.81 4.02 -11.60
N ASP A 39 -18.12 2.93 -10.90
CA ASP A 39 -18.10 2.89 -9.44
C ASP A 39 -16.67 2.99 -8.88
N ALA A 40 -15.72 2.27 -9.47
CA ALA A 40 -14.31 2.40 -9.13
C ALA A 40 -13.80 3.82 -9.40
N LEU A 41 -14.15 4.41 -10.56
CA LEU A 41 -13.81 5.80 -10.89
C LEU A 41 -14.39 6.79 -9.86
N ASN A 42 -15.63 6.61 -9.43
CA ASN A 42 -16.27 7.45 -8.42
C ASN A 42 -15.56 7.34 -7.07
N ALA A 43 -15.18 6.13 -6.66
CA ALA A 43 -14.40 5.89 -5.45
C ALA A 43 -13.01 6.55 -5.52
N TRP A 44 -12.31 6.44 -6.66
CA TRP A 44 -11.04 7.15 -6.89
C TRP A 44 -11.21 8.67 -6.82
N ARG A 45 -12.27 9.24 -7.40
CA ARG A 45 -12.58 10.69 -7.26
C ARG A 45 -12.78 11.07 -5.80
N SER A 46 -13.46 10.24 -5.02
CA SER A 46 -13.66 10.45 -3.59
C SER A 46 -12.33 10.46 -2.83
N LEU A 47 -11.45 9.50 -3.09
CA LEU A 47 -10.10 9.47 -2.53
C LEU A 47 -9.29 10.73 -2.88
N ARG A 48 -9.30 11.17 -4.14
CA ARG A 48 -8.59 12.40 -4.56
C ARG A 48 -9.12 13.65 -3.85
N ARG A 49 -10.44 13.73 -3.60
CA ARG A 49 -11.02 14.85 -2.84
C ARG A 49 -10.56 14.87 -1.38
N LEU A 50 -10.33 13.71 -0.76
CA LEU A 50 -9.76 13.65 0.61
C LEU A 50 -8.37 14.29 0.70
N GLN A 51 -7.64 14.36 -0.42
CA GLN A 51 -6.33 15.01 -0.49
C GLN A 51 -6.42 16.55 -0.52
N ARG A 52 -7.50 17.13 -1.07
CA ARG A 52 -7.64 18.59 -1.25
C ARG A 52 -8.16 19.34 -0.01
N GLY A 53 -8.61 18.62 1.03
CA GLY A 53 -9.40 19.20 2.13
C GLY A 53 -8.76 19.18 3.52
N ARG A 54 -7.47 18.88 3.68
CA ARG A 54 -6.85 18.80 5.02
C ARG A 54 -5.73 19.81 5.21
N GLY A 55 -6.06 20.90 5.91
CA GLY A 55 -5.07 21.80 6.50
C GLY A 55 -4.38 21.12 7.68
N GLY A 56 -3.08 20.85 7.55
CA GLY A 56 -2.14 20.57 8.65
C GLY A 56 -2.35 19.30 9.50
N GLN A 57 -3.52 18.67 9.50
CA GLN A 57 -3.84 17.50 10.32
C GLN A 57 -3.65 16.19 9.55
N GLU A 58 -3.08 15.17 10.23
CA GLU A 58 -2.87 13.81 9.69
C GLU A 58 -4.18 13.29 9.08
N ASN A 59 -4.09 12.70 7.89
CA ASN A 59 -5.21 12.21 7.14
C ASN A 59 -5.80 10.94 7.80
N PRO A 60 -7.08 10.87 8.21
CA PRO A 60 -7.70 9.62 8.69
C PRO A 60 -7.46 8.35 7.86
N LEU A 61 -7.31 8.46 6.54
CA LEU A 61 -6.90 7.33 5.71
C LEU A 61 -5.46 6.92 6.01
N GLU A 62 -4.53 7.88 6.08
CA GLU A 62 -3.13 7.66 6.43
C GLU A 62 -2.99 7.06 7.83
N ALA A 63 -3.70 7.60 8.83
CA ALA A 63 -3.73 7.06 10.19
C ALA A 63 -4.26 5.62 10.22
N SER A 64 -5.32 5.33 9.44
CA SER A 64 -5.89 3.98 9.33
C SER A 64 -4.93 2.99 8.65
N ILE A 65 -4.26 3.42 7.57
CA ILE A 65 -3.24 2.64 6.87
C ILE A 65 -2.06 2.35 7.81
N LYS A 66 -1.54 3.39 8.45
CA LYS A 66 -0.43 3.30 9.42
C LYS A 66 -0.74 2.32 10.53
N SER A 67 -1.93 2.40 11.14
CA SER A 67 -2.33 1.48 12.22
C SER A 67 -2.37 0.02 11.76
N ARG A 68 -2.93 -0.26 10.58
CA ARG A 68 -3.07 -1.62 10.06
C ARG A 68 -1.74 -2.22 9.60
N LEU A 69 -0.88 -1.40 8.97
CA LEU A 69 0.48 -1.79 8.61
C LEU A 69 1.35 -2.03 9.84
N GLN A 70 1.32 -1.12 10.81
CA GLN A 70 2.10 -1.23 12.05
C GLN A 70 1.83 -2.57 12.73
N LYS A 71 0.55 -2.91 12.89
CA LYS A 71 0.14 -4.19 13.48
C LYS A 71 0.73 -5.38 12.70
N GLN A 72 0.54 -5.44 11.39
CA GLN A 72 0.97 -6.59 10.59
C GLN A 72 2.50 -6.72 10.53
N VAL A 73 3.22 -5.61 10.46
CA VAL A 73 4.69 -5.61 10.43
C VAL A 73 5.26 -5.94 11.81
N ASP A 74 4.65 -5.49 12.90
CA ASP A 74 5.03 -5.89 14.26
C ASP A 74 4.81 -7.39 14.48
N ASP A 75 3.63 -7.91 14.11
CA ASP A 75 3.30 -9.34 14.20
C ASP A 75 4.29 -10.19 13.35
N ALA A 76 4.70 -9.70 12.19
CA ALA A 76 5.73 -10.37 11.38
C ALA A 76 7.11 -10.27 12.04
N SER A 77 7.51 -9.09 12.49
CA SER A 77 8.82 -8.85 13.11
C SER A 77 9.01 -9.71 14.36
N GLU A 78 7.98 -9.81 15.21
CA GLU A 78 8.03 -10.64 16.42
C GLU A 78 8.30 -12.12 16.09
N ARG A 79 7.66 -12.67 15.05
CA ARG A 79 7.90 -14.06 14.63
C ARG A 79 9.35 -14.31 14.23
N TYR A 80 10.00 -13.37 13.55
CA TYR A 80 11.41 -13.52 13.15
C TYR A 80 12.39 -13.17 14.28
N GLU A 81 12.06 -12.22 15.16
CA GLU A 81 12.83 -11.94 16.38
C GLU A 81 12.86 -13.19 17.28
N LEU A 82 11.73 -13.90 17.44
CA LEU A 82 11.63 -15.18 18.16
C LEU A 82 12.42 -16.31 17.49
N ALA A 83 12.62 -16.24 16.17
CA ALA A 83 13.46 -17.17 15.42
C ALA A 83 14.96 -16.81 15.49
N GLY A 84 15.33 -15.78 16.27
CA GLY A 84 16.73 -15.39 16.50
C GLY A 84 17.30 -14.39 15.49
N ILE A 85 16.48 -13.83 14.60
CA ILE A 85 16.93 -12.80 13.66
C ILE A 85 16.95 -11.45 14.38
N SER A 86 18.05 -10.70 14.23
CA SER A 86 18.19 -9.43 14.94
C SER A 86 17.27 -8.36 14.36
N ARG A 87 16.83 -7.43 15.22
CA ARG A 87 16.01 -6.29 14.79
C ARG A 87 16.70 -5.43 13.73
N SER A 88 18.03 -5.30 13.77
CA SER A 88 18.76 -4.51 12.76
C SER A 88 18.66 -5.12 11.36
N ILE A 89 18.69 -6.45 11.27
CA ILE A 89 18.55 -7.20 10.01
C ILE A 89 17.14 -7.00 9.44
N LEU A 90 16.12 -7.09 10.29
CA LEU A 90 14.73 -6.83 9.89
C LEU A 90 14.54 -5.37 9.45
N ALA A 91 15.11 -4.40 10.17
CA ALA A 91 15.03 -2.99 9.82
C ALA A 91 15.64 -2.70 8.44
N GLY A 92 16.76 -3.34 8.09
CA GLY A 92 17.36 -3.24 6.76
C GLY A 92 16.40 -3.69 5.63
N ALA A 93 15.66 -4.77 5.85
CA ALA A 93 14.65 -5.22 4.88
C ALA A 93 13.47 -4.24 4.76
N VAL A 94 13.04 -3.59 5.85
CA VAL A 94 12.00 -2.55 5.77
C VAL A 94 12.50 -1.35 4.96
N THR A 95 13.74 -0.92 5.17
CA THR A 95 14.34 0.17 4.39
C THR A 95 14.35 -0.13 2.89
N GLU A 96 14.74 -1.33 2.47
CA GLU A 96 14.72 -1.69 1.04
C GLU A 96 13.29 -1.68 0.46
N MET A 97 12.28 -2.06 1.24
CA MET A 97 10.88 -1.99 0.84
C MET A 97 10.40 -0.53 0.71
N GLU A 98 10.78 0.35 1.64
CA GLU A 98 10.47 1.78 1.55
C GLU A 98 11.04 2.42 0.28
N VAL A 99 12.31 2.12 -0.04
CA VAL A 99 12.95 2.61 -1.26
C VAL A 99 12.20 2.10 -2.49
N ALA A 100 11.84 0.82 -2.52
CA ALA A 100 11.08 0.25 -3.63
C ALA A 100 9.74 0.96 -3.85
N LEU A 101 8.99 1.24 -2.78
CA LEU A 101 7.72 1.96 -2.88
C LEU A 101 7.88 3.40 -3.33
N LYS A 102 8.95 4.08 -2.90
CA LYS A 102 9.27 5.44 -3.35
C LYS A 102 9.57 5.47 -4.85
N GLU A 103 10.31 4.49 -5.35
CA GLU A 103 10.60 4.35 -6.79
C GLU A 103 9.35 4.02 -7.60
N LEU A 104 8.54 3.08 -7.12
CA LEU A 104 7.26 2.71 -7.74
C LEU A 104 6.33 3.93 -7.81
N SER A 105 6.23 4.69 -6.72
CA SER A 105 5.42 5.90 -6.67
C SER A 105 5.93 7.02 -7.58
N GLY A 106 7.19 6.96 -8.02
CA GLY A 106 7.81 7.90 -8.97
C GLY A 106 7.54 7.57 -10.43
N ASP A 107 7.15 6.33 -10.74
CA ASP A 107 6.94 5.83 -12.09
C ASP A 107 5.45 5.85 -12.46
N ASP A 108 5.08 6.71 -13.40
CA ASP A 108 3.68 6.84 -13.81
C ASP A 108 3.12 5.57 -14.46
N ALA A 109 3.93 4.80 -15.19
CA ALA A 109 3.47 3.53 -15.76
C ALA A 109 3.14 2.52 -14.66
N ALA A 110 3.97 2.49 -13.61
CA ALA A 110 3.74 1.66 -12.44
C ALA A 110 2.44 2.03 -11.71
N VAL A 111 2.20 3.33 -11.54
CA VAL A 111 0.99 3.84 -10.90
C VAL A 111 -0.26 3.47 -11.73
N ILE A 112 -0.20 3.63 -13.05
CA ILE A 112 -1.29 3.23 -13.96
C ILE A 112 -1.58 1.73 -13.86
N GLU A 113 -0.55 0.89 -13.84
CA GLU A 113 -0.72 -0.56 -13.72
C GLU A 113 -1.38 -0.94 -12.39
N ALA A 114 -0.91 -0.35 -11.28
CA ALA A 114 -1.47 -0.59 -9.94
C ALA A 114 -2.94 -0.16 -9.82
N VAL A 115 -3.34 0.91 -10.51
CA VAL A 115 -4.73 1.38 -10.56
C VAL A 115 -5.62 0.46 -11.39
N ARG A 116 -5.11 -0.07 -12.50
CA ARG A 116 -5.89 -0.92 -13.43
C ARG A 116 -6.07 -2.34 -12.91
N PHE A 117 -5.04 -2.87 -12.26
CA PHE A 117 -5.01 -4.26 -11.82
C PHE A 117 -4.59 -4.33 -10.35
N PRO A 118 -5.37 -3.74 -9.43
CA PRO A 118 -4.99 -3.70 -8.02
C PRO A 118 -4.81 -5.11 -7.45
N ASP A 119 -5.64 -6.09 -7.83
CA ASP A 119 -5.49 -7.48 -7.38
C ASP A 119 -4.18 -8.18 -7.85
N ASN A 120 -3.53 -7.65 -8.89
CA ASN A 120 -2.23 -8.15 -9.36
C ASN A 120 -1.04 -7.44 -8.69
N PHE A 121 -1.29 -6.49 -7.79
CA PHE A 121 -0.26 -5.61 -7.25
C PHE A 121 0.83 -6.37 -6.48
N GLU A 122 0.54 -7.48 -5.80
CA GLU A 122 1.58 -8.28 -5.13
C GLU A 122 2.60 -8.84 -6.14
N THR A 123 2.11 -9.42 -7.24
CA THR A 123 2.97 -9.96 -8.30
C THR A 123 3.80 -8.86 -8.92
N TYR A 124 3.19 -7.70 -9.15
CA TYR A 124 3.87 -6.53 -9.68
C TYR A 124 4.94 -6.01 -8.71
N LEU A 125 4.60 -5.80 -7.44
CA LEU A 125 5.51 -5.33 -6.41
C LEU A 125 6.71 -6.26 -6.25
N ARG A 126 6.48 -7.59 -6.23
CA ARG A 126 7.55 -8.60 -6.18
C ARG A 126 8.53 -8.48 -7.35
N ARG A 127 8.05 -8.19 -8.56
CA ARG A 127 8.91 -7.94 -9.73
C ARG A 127 9.71 -6.64 -9.57
N ARG A 128 9.09 -5.58 -9.05
CA ARG A 128 9.75 -4.28 -8.84
C ARG A 128 10.77 -4.31 -7.71
N THR A 129 10.55 -5.14 -6.68
CA THR A 129 11.47 -5.32 -5.55
C THR A 129 12.56 -6.36 -5.80
N ALA A 130 12.57 -7.04 -6.95
CA ALA A 130 13.53 -8.11 -7.23
C ALA A 130 14.99 -7.63 -7.20
N SER A 131 15.28 -6.42 -7.69
CA SER A 131 16.63 -5.82 -7.58
C SER A 131 16.97 -5.43 -6.14
N ARG A 132 15.98 -4.98 -5.37
CA ARG A 132 16.12 -4.58 -3.96
C ARG A 132 16.42 -5.76 -3.05
N ARG A 133 15.90 -6.94 -3.38
CA ARG A 133 16.18 -8.19 -2.66
C ARG A 133 17.67 -8.50 -2.56
N GLN A 134 18.49 -8.05 -3.51
CA GLN A 134 19.95 -8.26 -3.49
C GLN A 134 20.65 -7.48 -2.37
N ASN A 135 20.01 -6.42 -1.85
CA ASN A 135 20.51 -5.62 -0.73
C ASN A 135 20.01 -6.14 0.63
N VAL A 136 19.10 -7.12 0.63
CA VAL A 136 18.54 -7.71 1.84
C VAL A 136 19.47 -8.80 2.34
N GLU A 137 19.79 -8.77 3.63
CA GLU A 137 20.56 -9.85 4.25
C GLU A 137 19.81 -11.19 4.13
N ALA A 138 20.52 -12.27 3.85
CA ALA A 138 19.93 -13.60 3.61
C ALA A 138 18.99 -14.05 4.75
N ALA A 139 19.31 -13.68 6.00
CA ALA A 139 18.50 -13.98 7.18
C ALA A 139 17.14 -13.25 7.21
N ALA A 140 16.97 -12.15 6.47
CA ALA A 140 15.73 -11.38 6.36
C ALA A 140 14.95 -11.63 5.05
N GLU A 141 15.40 -12.50 4.14
CA GLU A 141 14.71 -12.69 2.85
C GLU A 141 13.24 -13.10 3.01
N SER A 142 12.96 -14.06 3.91
CA SER A 142 11.58 -14.48 4.18
C SER A 142 10.75 -13.36 4.81
N PHE A 143 11.36 -12.52 5.64
CA PHE A 143 10.70 -11.33 6.20
C PHE A 143 10.41 -10.29 5.10
N PHE A 144 11.29 -10.12 4.12
CA PHE A 144 11.07 -9.25 2.98
C PHE A 144 9.92 -9.74 2.07
N ASP A 145 9.77 -11.06 1.92
CA ASP A 145 8.61 -11.66 1.25
C ASP A 145 7.31 -11.37 2.03
N ASP A 146 7.33 -11.48 3.36
CA ASP A 146 6.21 -11.09 4.21
C ASP A 146 5.88 -9.59 4.13
N LEU A 147 6.89 -8.71 4.08
CA LEU A 147 6.69 -7.28 3.86
C LEU A 147 6.03 -7.00 2.51
N THR A 148 6.49 -7.69 1.45
CA THR A 148 5.91 -7.55 0.11
C THR A 148 4.42 -7.88 0.14
N ARG A 149 4.05 -8.98 0.82
CA ARG A 149 2.66 -9.40 0.98
C ARG A 149 1.85 -8.41 1.83
N ILE A 150 2.35 -7.98 2.98
CA ILE A 150 1.67 -7.03 3.88
C ILE A 150 1.38 -5.71 3.17
N VAL A 151 2.38 -5.16 2.47
CA VAL A 151 2.27 -3.92 1.70
C VAL A 151 1.25 -4.08 0.58
N ALA A 152 1.31 -5.20 -0.15
CA ALA A 152 0.38 -5.48 -1.23
C ALA A 152 -1.06 -5.65 -0.71
N ASP A 153 -1.25 -6.38 0.37
CA ASP A 153 -2.56 -6.59 1.02
C ASP A 153 -3.17 -5.27 1.49
N GLU A 154 -2.38 -4.35 2.05
CA GLU A 154 -2.89 -3.02 2.41
C GLU A 154 -3.24 -2.19 1.19
N PHE A 155 -2.40 -2.19 0.14
CA PHE A 155 -2.73 -1.48 -1.10
C PHE A 155 -4.01 -2.03 -1.72
N ILE A 156 -4.12 -3.35 -1.91
CA ILE A 156 -5.28 -4.05 -2.46
C ILE A 156 -6.52 -3.72 -1.66
N TYR A 157 -6.45 -3.80 -0.33
CA TYR A 157 -7.57 -3.49 0.55
C TYR A 157 -8.10 -2.05 0.37
N ARG A 158 -7.24 -1.11 0.02
CA ARG A 158 -7.58 0.32 -0.12
C ARG A 158 -7.87 0.77 -1.55
N ALA A 159 -7.34 0.07 -2.55
CA ALA A 159 -7.40 0.48 -3.95
C ALA A 159 -8.79 0.20 -4.54
N PRO A 160 -9.55 1.23 -4.97
CA PRO A 160 -10.79 1.01 -5.67
C PRO A 160 -10.63 0.18 -6.95
N GLY A 161 -11.59 -0.73 -7.18
CA GLY A 161 -11.55 -1.70 -8.27
C GLY A 161 -10.85 -3.02 -7.90
N SER A 162 -10.35 -3.16 -6.68
CA SER A 162 -9.94 -4.45 -6.13
C SER A 162 -11.13 -5.21 -5.56
N ARG A 163 -11.05 -6.55 -5.59
CA ARG A 163 -12.09 -7.39 -4.98
C ARG A 163 -12.21 -7.14 -3.47
N ALA A 164 -11.09 -6.90 -2.79
CA ALA A 164 -11.08 -6.67 -1.35
C ALA A 164 -11.80 -5.36 -0.98
N PHE A 165 -11.55 -4.31 -1.76
CA PHE A 165 -12.21 -3.01 -1.62
C PHE A 165 -13.73 -3.16 -1.83
N ASP A 166 -14.14 -3.85 -2.89
CA ASP A 166 -15.56 -4.04 -3.21
C ASP A 166 -16.31 -4.81 -2.12
N ILE A 167 -15.69 -5.87 -1.57
CA ILE A 167 -16.24 -6.61 -0.44
C ILE A 167 -16.35 -5.72 0.81
N ALA A 168 -15.33 -4.91 1.10
CA ALA A 168 -15.33 -4.00 2.24
C ALA A 168 -16.40 -2.90 2.11
N ALA A 169 -16.60 -2.38 0.90
CA ALA A 169 -17.65 -1.42 0.59
C ALA A 169 -19.04 -2.05 0.75
N LEU A 170 -19.24 -3.27 0.23
CA LEU A 170 -20.51 -4.00 0.36
C LEU A 170 -20.88 -4.27 1.83
N LYS A 171 -19.90 -4.70 2.65
CA LYS A 171 -20.12 -4.90 4.09
C LYS A 171 -20.57 -3.63 4.81
N GLN A 172 -19.96 -2.49 4.47
CA GLN A 172 -20.35 -1.19 5.04
C GLN A 172 -21.77 -0.79 4.64
N LEU A 173 -22.15 -1.03 3.38
CA LEU A 173 -23.52 -0.79 2.92
C LEU A 173 -24.52 -1.64 3.71
N LEU A 174 -24.27 -2.94 3.87
CA LEU A 174 -25.15 -3.83 4.64
C LEU A 174 -25.28 -3.41 6.11
N ALA A 175 -24.17 -3.06 6.75
CA ALA A 175 -24.19 -2.58 8.14
C ALA A 175 -24.95 -1.25 8.31
N GLY A 176 -25.01 -0.43 7.26
CA GLY A 176 -25.77 0.83 7.25
C GLY A 176 -27.27 0.68 6.94
N GLN A 177 -27.74 -0.52 6.56
CA GLN A 177 -29.16 -0.80 6.30
C GLN A 177 -29.91 -1.34 7.53
N GLU A 178 -29.21 -1.67 8.62
CA GLU A 178 -29.80 -2.19 9.86
C GLU A 178 -30.24 -1.08 10.85
N GLN A 179 -30.56 0.12 10.36
CA GLN A 179 -31.00 1.27 11.17
C GLN A 179 -32.46 1.66 10.96
#